data_AF-A0A7Y4TFP5-F1
#
_entry.id   AF-A0A7Y4TFP5-F1
#
_cell.length_a   1.000
_cell.length_b   1.000
_cell.length_c   1.000
_cell.angle_alpha   90.00
_cell.angle_beta   90.00
_cell.angle_gamma   90.00
#
_symmetry.space_group_name_H-M   'P 1'
#
loop_
_entity.id
_entity.type
_entity.pdbx_description
1 polymer ?
#
loop_
_entity_poly.entity_id
_entity_poly.type
_entity_poly.pdbx_seq_one_letter_code
_entity_poly.pdbx_strand_id
1 'polypeptide(L)'
;YHAGDRKAMLDPFRPEDPKDVEHLESLQREVHESFKQMVRDRRPNKLTADEKDLFSGAFWTGAKAKELGLIDGLGDLRTICRQKFGDRVEFQVITPRRPWFSLDAFTSRTDHEPRADFATGIIAAFEERALWSRFGL
;
A
#
# COMPACT_ATOMS: atom_id res chain seq x y z
N TYR A 1 -20.84 30.05 0.63
CA TYR A 1 -20.41 30.78 -0.57
C TYR A 1 -18.96 30.42 -0.86
N HIS A 2 -18.63 29.94 -2.07
CA HIS A 2 -17.26 29.58 -2.47
C HIS A 2 -16.74 30.59 -3.51
N ALA A 3 -15.47 30.97 -3.41
CA ALA A 3 -14.84 31.97 -4.29
C ALA A 3 -14.38 31.39 -5.65
N GLY A 4 -15.22 30.59 -6.32
CA GLY A 4 -14.90 30.01 -7.63
C GLY A 4 -15.99 29.07 -8.13
N ASP A 5 -16.32 29.19 -9.41
CA ASP A 5 -17.52 28.57 -10.01
C ASP A 5 -17.50 27.03 -9.96
N ARG A 6 -16.32 26.42 -9.93
CA ARG A 6 -16.10 24.96 -9.89
C ARG A 6 -15.58 24.43 -8.55
N LYS A 7 -15.65 25.23 -7.48
CA LYS A 7 -15.11 24.84 -6.15
C LYS A 7 -15.93 23.75 -5.43
N ALA A 8 -17.05 23.32 -6.00
CA ALA A 8 -17.86 22.20 -5.53
C ALA A 8 -17.78 20.97 -6.46
N MET A 9 -16.91 20.99 -7.48
CA MET A 9 -16.67 19.83 -8.34
C MET A 9 -16.15 18.67 -7.48
N LEU A 10 -16.68 17.45 -7.69
CA LEU A 10 -16.43 16.25 -6.88
C LEU A 10 -16.99 16.27 -5.43
N ASP A 11 -17.94 17.16 -5.11
CA ASP A 11 -18.65 17.13 -3.82
C ASP A 11 -19.51 15.86 -3.71
N PRO A 12 -19.23 14.93 -2.76
CA PRO A 12 -19.96 13.66 -2.66
C PRO A 12 -21.38 13.81 -2.10
N PHE A 13 -21.77 15.01 -1.64
CA PHE A 13 -23.08 15.28 -1.05
C PHE A 13 -24.07 15.95 -2.01
N ARG A 14 -23.69 16.14 -3.28
CA ARG A 14 -24.53 16.75 -4.31
C ARG A 14 -24.68 15.81 -5.51
N PRO A 15 -25.79 15.91 -6.27
CA PRO A 15 -25.89 15.24 -7.55
C PRO A 15 -24.81 15.77 -8.51
N GLU A 16 -24.34 14.90 -9.40
CA GLU A 16 -23.29 15.23 -10.38
C GLU A 16 -23.78 16.27 -11.40
N ASP A 17 -22.92 17.25 -11.74
CA ASP A 17 -23.15 18.20 -12.84
C ASP A 17 -22.59 17.59 -14.14
N PRO A 18 -23.42 17.42 -15.21
CA PRO A 18 -22.97 16.90 -16.49
C PRO A 18 -21.76 17.62 -17.10
N LYS A 19 -21.62 18.94 -16.87
CA LYS A 19 -20.48 19.72 -17.37
C LYS A 19 -19.18 19.39 -16.65
N ASP A 20 -19.28 19.08 -15.36
CA ASP A 20 -18.12 18.68 -14.57
C ASP A 20 -17.73 17.23 -14.89
N VAL A 21 -18.70 16.34 -15.13
CA VAL A 21 -18.45 14.98 -15.62
C VAL A 21 -17.71 15.01 -16.95
N GLU A 22 -18.18 15.77 -17.94
CA GLU A 22 -17.52 15.90 -19.24
C GLU A 22 -16.07 16.42 -19.09
N HIS A 23 -15.87 17.43 -18.23
CA HIS A 23 -14.54 17.96 -17.96
C HIS A 23 -13.62 16.92 -17.32
N LEU A 24 -14.11 16.19 -16.32
CA LEU A 24 -13.34 15.15 -15.63
C LEU A 24 -13.03 13.97 -16.56
N GLU A 25 -13.97 13.55 -17.40
CA GLU A 25 -13.73 12.53 -18.42
C GLU A 25 -12.65 12.96 -19.41
N SER A 26 -12.63 14.24 -19.81
CA SER A 26 -11.61 14.74 -20.73
C SER A 26 -10.20 14.62 -20.11
N LEU A 27 -10.06 14.98 -18.84
CA LEU A 27 -8.81 14.83 -18.08
C LEU A 27 -8.42 13.36 -17.89
N GLN A 28 -9.39 12.49 -17.58
CA GLN A 28 -9.13 11.06 -17.44
C GLN A 28 -8.61 10.45 -18.76
N ARG A 29 -9.19 10.83 -19.91
CA ARG A 29 -8.73 10.38 -21.23
C ARG A 29 -7.30 10.86 -21.52
N GLU A 30 -6.97 12.11 -21.17
CA GLU A 30 -5.61 12.64 -21.34
C GLU A 30 -4.57 11.87 -20.51
N VAL A 31 -4.88 11.61 -19.23
CA VAL A 31 -4.03 10.81 -18.35
C VAL A 31 -3.89 9.38 -18.85
N HIS A 32 -4.98 8.78 -19.33
CA HIS A 32 -4.98 7.42 -19.86
C HIS A 32 -4.14 7.30 -21.13
N GLU A 33 -4.24 8.25 -22.07
CA GLU A 33 -3.38 8.25 -23.26
C GLU A 33 -1.91 8.48 -22.92
N SER A 34 -1.61 9.34 -21.94
CA SER A 34 -0.24 9.50 -21.44
C SER A 34 0.34 8.20 -20.87
N PHE A 35 -0.48 7.43 -20.14
CA PHE A 35 -0.11 6.11 -19.66
C PHE A 35 0.14 5.13 -20.81
N LYS A 36 -0.77 5.06 -21.80
CA LYS A 36 -0.57 4.20 -22.98
C LYS A 36 0.72 4.52 -23.70
N GLN A 37 0.99 5.81 -23.92
CA GLN A 37 2.21 6.25 -24.60
C GLN A 37 3.46 5.79 -23.85
N MET A 38 3.51 5.98 -22.53
CA MET A 38 4.62 5.51 -21.71
C MET A 38 4.85 4.00 -21.84
N VAL A 39 3.78 3.20 -21.88
CA VAL A 39 3.89 1.75 -22.04
C VAL A 39 4.41 1.39 -23.43
N ARG A 40 3.87 2.00 -24.50
CA ARG A 40 4.34 1.78 -25.88
C ARG A 40 5.83 2.12 -26.04
N ASP A 41 6.26 3.27 -25.53
CA ASP A 41 7.64 3.74 -25.62
C ASP A 41 8.62 2.81 -24.91
N ARG A 42 8.19 2.19 -23.80
CA ARG A 42 9.01 1.25 -23.01
C ARG A 42 8.94 -0.19 -23.53
N ARG A 43 7.95 -0.53 -24.35
CA ARG A 43 7.68 -1.89 -24.86
C ARG A 43 7.64 -1.94 -26.40
N PRO A 44 8.59 -1.33 -27.13
CA PRO A 44 8.54 -1.28 -28.58
C PRO A 44 8.58 -2.70 -29.18
N ASN A 45 7.60 -3.02 -30.02
CA ASN A 45 7.46 -4.34 -30.68
C ASN A 45 7.39 -5.54 -29.71
N LYS A 46 7.00 -5.32 -28.44
CA LYS A 46 6.83 -6.40 -27.45
C LYS A 46 5.38 -6.74 -27.19
N LEU A 47 4.49 -5.75 -27.26
CA LEU A 47 3.06 -5.92 -26.98
C LEU A 47 2.42 -6.79 -28.05
N THR A 48 1.76 -7.88 -27.64
CA THR A 48 1.24 -8.91 -28.57
C THR A 48 -0.28 -8.91 -28.71
N ALA A 49 -1.00 -8.24 -27.82
CA ALA A 49 -2.47 -8.13 -27.87
C ALA A 49 -2.93 -6.73 -28.29
N ASP A 50 -4.21 -6.64 -28.62
CA ASP A 50 -4.85 -5.39 -28.99
C ASP A 50 -4.88 -4.39 -27.84
N GLU A 51 -4.76 -3.10 -28.17
CA GLU A 51 -4.74 -2.03 -27.18
C GLU A 51 -6.01 -1.95 -26.34
N LYS A 52 -7.15 -2.35 -26.91
CA LYS A 52 -8.43 -2.39 -26.18
C LYS A 52 -8.37 -3.36 -25.00
N ASP A 53 -7.66 -4.47 -25.15
CA ASP A 53 -7.52 -5.47 -24.10
C ASP A 53 -6.42 -5.06 -23.12
N LEU A 54 -5.27 -4.61 -23.64
CA LEU A 54 -4.11 -4.22 -22.82
C LEU A 54 -4.39 -3.02 -21.90
N PHE A 55 -5.25 -2.09 -22.34
CA PHE A 55 -5.54 -0.85 -21.62
C PHE A 55 -6.99 -0.78 -21.11
N SER A 56 -7.66 -1.92 -20.96
CA SER A 56 -9.04 -2.05 -20.44
C SER A 56 -9.17 -1.83 -18.93
N GLY A 57 -8.07 -1.90 -18.18
CA GLY A 57 -8.08 -2.01 -16.72
C GLY A 57 -8.15 -3.45 -16.19
N ALA A 58 -8.18 -4.45 -17.08
CA ALA A 58 -8.05 -5.85 -16.68
C ALA A 58 -6.68 -6.15 -16.05
N PHE A 59 -6.65 -7.09 -15.10
CA PHE A 59 -5.44 -7.58 -14.47
C PHE A 59 -5.02 -8.93 -15.04
N TRP A 60 -3.72 -9.22 -14.95
CA TRP A 60 -3.11 -10.42 -15.53
C TRP A 60 -2.26 -11.15 -14.50
N THR A 61 -2.22 -12.48 -14.60
CA THR A 61 -1.17 -13.25 -13.92
C THR A 61 0.19 -12.93 -14.54
N GLY A 62 1.28 -13.15 -13.80
CA GLY A 62 2.62 -12.92 -14.33
C GLY A 62 2.91 -13.72 -15.61
N ALA A 63 2.45 -14.97 -15.69
CA ALA A 63 2.59 -15.80 -16.89
C ALA A 63 1.88 -15.15 -18.08
N LYS A 64 0.63 -14.70 -17.90
CA LYS A 64 -0.12 -14.04 -18.96
C LYS A 64 0.49 -12.69 -19.36
N ALA A 65 0.93 -11.89 -18.40
CA ALA A 65 1.62 -10.63 -18.66
C ALA A 65 2.89 -10.83 -19.50
N LYS A 66 3.61 -11.94 -19.28
CA LYS A 66 4.79 -12.30 -20.10
C LYS A 66 4.39 -12.63 -21.55
N GLU A 67 3.34 -13.42 -21.75
CA GLU A 67 2.80 -13.70 -23.10
C GLU A 67 2.37 -12.44 -23.84
N LEU A 68 1.76 -11.50 -23.11
CA LEU A 68 1.29 -10.20 -23.62
C LEU A 68 2.42 -9.20 -23.89
N GLY A 69 3.66 -9.52 -23.49
CA GLY A 69 4.83 -8.65 -23.63
C GLY A 69 4.88 -7.50 -22.63
N LEU A 70 4.02 -7.51 -21.61
CA LEU A 70 3.94 -6.49 -20.55
C LEU A 70 5.12 -6.58 -19.56
N ILE A 71 5.75 -7.75 -19.45
CA ILE A 71 6.94 -7.98 -18.63
C ILE A 71 7.96 -8.82 -19.41
N ASP A 72 9.23 -8.76 -18.99
CA ASP A 72 10.33 -9.46 -19.66
C ASP A 72 10.51 -10.88 -19.15
N GLY A 73 10.07 -11.16 -17.91
CA GLY A 73 10.23 -12.46 -17.28
C GLY A 73 9.65 -12.52 -15.88
N LEU A 74 9.77 -13.71 -15.27
CA LEU A 74 9.35 -14.00 -13.91
C LEU A 74 10.59 -14.23 -13.04
N GLY A 75 10.59 -13.71 -11.82
CA GLY A 75 11.67 -13.91 -10.87
C GLY A 75 11.44 -13.17 -9.56
N ASP A 76 12.16 -13.57 -8.52
CA ASP A 76 12.19 -12.86 -7.25
C ASP A 76 13.27 -11.76 -7.24
N LEU A 77 13.12 -10.82 -6.31
CA LEU A 77 14.00 -9.67 -6.18
C LEU A 77 15.49 -10.05 -6.03
N ARG A 78 15.80 -11.05 -5.19
CA ARG A 78 17.20 -11.41 -4.90
C ARG A 78 17.87 -12.03 -6.11
N THR A 79 17.17 -12.94 -6.78
CA THR A 79 17.66 -13.60 -8.00
C THR A 79 17.88 -12.58 -9.11
N ILE A 80 16.90 -11.71 -9.39
CA ILE A 80 17.00 -10.73 -10.47
C ILE A 80 18.10 -9.69 -10.20
N CYS A 81 18.22 -9.20 -8.97
CA CYS A 81 19.29 -8.23 -8.65
C CYS A 81 20.68 -8.86 -8.77
N ARG A 82 20.89 -10.10 -8.30
CA ARG A 82 22.18 -10.77 -8.47
C ARG A 82 22.50 -11.03 -9.94
N GLN A 83 21.50 -11.42 -10.74
CA GLN A 83 21.67 -11.58 -12.18
C GLN A 83 22.07 -10.27 -12.88
N LYS A 84 21.47 -9.13 -12.48
CA LYS A 84 21.70 -7.83 -13.12
C LYS A 84 22.95 -7.10 -12.63
N PHE A 85 23.28 -7.23 -11.35
CA PHE A 85 24.29 -6.42 -10.67
C PHE A 85 25.42 -7.25 -10.01
N GLY A 86 25.37 -8.57 -10.11
CA GLY A 86 26.38 -9.50 -9.62
C GLY A 86 26.10 -10.07 -8.23
N ASP A 87 26.88 -11.08 -7.82
CA ASP A 87 26.66 -11.82 -6.57
C ASP A 87 26.93 -11.01 -5.30
N ARG A 88 27.63 -9.88 -5.44
CA ARG A 88 27.98 -8.98 -4.33
C ARG A 88 26.89 -7.96 -3.98
N VAL A 89 25.68 -8.09 -4.54
CA VAL A 89 24.56 -7.22 -4.17
C VAL A 89 24.18 -7.41 -2.71
N GLU A 90 24.27 -6.33 -1.95
CA GLU A 90 23.81 -6.29 -0.56
C GLU A 90 22.45 -5.59 -0.47
N PHE A 91 21.50 -6.24 0.20
CA PHE A 91 20.16 -5.70 0.44
C PHE A 91 20.10 -5.02 1.79
N GLN A 92 19.88 -3.70 1.78
CA GLN A 92 19.65 -2.93 2.99
C GLN A 92 18.17 -3.04 3.40
N VAL A 93 17.89 -3.75 4.49
CA VAL A 93 16.53 -3.89 5.02
C VAL A 93 16.24 -2.69 5.91
N ILE A 94 15.42 -1.76 5.42
CA ILE A 94 14.95 -0.61 6.21
C ILE A 94 13.86 -1.09 7.17
N THR A 95 14.23 -1.38 8.40
CA THR A 95 13.28 -1.71 9.48
C THR A 95 12.93 -0.42 10.24
N PRO A 96 11.65 -0.18 10.58
CA PRO A 96 11.28 0.95 11.44
C PRO A 96 12.06 0.91 12.77
N ARG A 97 12.49 2.08 13.24
CA ARG A 97 13.29 2.23 14.47
C ARG A 97 12.48 1.72 15.66
N ARG A 98 12.91 0.61 16.28
CA ARG A 98 12.30 0.09 17.50
C ARG A 98 12.60 1.05 18.67
N PRO A 99 11.58 1.53 19.42
CA PRO A 99 11.83 2.25 20.64
C PRO A 99 12.48 1.30 21.65
N TRP A 100 13.56 1.75 22.27
CA TRP A 100 14.39 0.96 23.21
C TRP A 100 13.65 0.53 24.49
N PHE A 101 12.47 1.09 24.74
CA PHE A 101 11.58 0.75 25.84
C PHE A 101 10.32 -0.02 25.39
N SER A 102 10.27 -0.55 24.16
CA SER A 102 9.08 -1.29 23.72
C SER A 102 8.88 -2.55 24.57
N LEU A 103 7.76 -2.59 25.29
CA LEU A 103 7.35 -3.70 26.15
C LEU A 103 7.21 -5.05 25.39
N ASP A 104 7.21 -5.03 24.05
CA ASP A 104 7.09 -6.21 23.18
C ASP A 104 8.23 -7.23 23.32
N ALA A 105 9.40 -6.81 23.84
CA ALA A 105 10.49 -7.76 24.13
C ALA A 105 10.16 -8.69 25.32
N PHE A 106 9.20 -8.31 26.17
CA PHE A 106 8.80 -9.10 27.34
C PHE A 106 7.61 -10.03 27.04
N THR A 107 6.81 -9.74 26.00
CA THR A 107 5.57 -10.46 25.70
C THR A 107 5.68 -11.46 24.55
N SER A 108 6.85 -11.57 23.89
CA SER A 108 7.09 -12.56 22.82
C SER A 108 7.57 -13.92 23.36
N ARG A 109 6.93 -14.42 24.43
CA ARG A 109 6.85 -15.85 24.70
C ARG A 109 5.40 -16.24 24.45
N THR A 110 5.19 -16.90 23.32
CA THR A 110 4.10 -17.84 23.00
C THR A 110 3.08 -18.03 24.13
N ASP A 111 1.86 -17.52 23.97
CA ASP A 111 0.66 -18.34 23.78
C ASP A 111 -0.60 -17.45 23.69
N HIS A 112 -1.61 -17.95 22.97
CA HIS A 112 -2.87 -17.30 22.67
C HIS A 112 -3.71 -17.03 23.94
N GLU A 113 -3.92 -15.77 24.34
CA GLU A 113 -5.06 -15.30 25.17
C GLU A 113 -5.22 -13.76 24.98
N PRO A 114 -6.43 -13.18 25.13
CA PRO A 114 -6.75 -11.83 24.70
C PRO A 114 -6.21 -10.76 25.68
N ARG A 115 -5.71 -9.67 25.09
CA ARG A 115 -5.07 -8.48 25.70
C ARG A 115 -5.84 -7.78 26.85
N ALA A 116 -7.07 -8.21 27.18
CA ALA A 116 -7.92 -7.59 28.19
C ALA A 116 -7.44 -7.87 29.64
N ASP A 117 -6.85 -9.03 29.90
CA ASP A 117 -6.40 -9.39 31.26
C ASP A 117 -5.17 -8.59 31.71
N PHE A 118 -4.32 -8.15 30.79
CA PHE A 118 -3.10 -7.42 31.15
C PHE A 118 -3.38 -6.00 31.65
N ALA A 119 -4.28 -5.27 30.99
CA ALA A 119 -4.67 -3.93 31.44
C ALA A 119 -5.36 -3.99 32.80
N THR A 120 -6.23 -4.99 32.99
CA THR A 120 -6.94 -5.23 34.25
C THR A 120 -5.98 -5.63 35.37
N GLY A 121 -4.98 -6.47 35.06
CA GLY A 121 -3.94 -6.90 36.01
C GLY A 121 -3.03 -5.75 36.48
N ILE A 122 -2.69 -4.81 35.60
CA ILE A 122 -1.94 -3.61 35.99
C ILE A 122 -2.77 -2.74 36.94
N ILE A 123 -4.04 -2.48 36.61
CA ILE A 123 -4.94 -1.66 37.45
C ILE A 123 -5.12 -2.33 38.82
N ALA A 124 -5.39 -3.64 38.84
CA ALA A 124 -5.54 -4.40 40.08
C ALA A 124 -4.26 -4.38 40.93
N ALA A 125 -3.07 -4.48 40.34
CA ALA A 125 -1.81 -4.41 41.07
C ALA A 125 -1.56 -3.01 41.69
N PHE A 126 -1.99 -1.94 41.01
CA PHE A 126 -1.96 -0.58 41.56
C PHE A 126 -2.98 -0.39 42.69
N GLU A 127 -4.20 -0.91 42.53
CA GLU A 127 -5.23 -0.88 43.58
C GLU A 127 -4.79 -1.67 44.82
N GLU A 128 -4.21 -2.86 44.62
CA GLU A 128 -3.67 -3.68 45.69
C GLU A 128 -2.57 -2.93 46.44
N ARG A 129 -1.58 -2.37 45.73
CA ARG A 129 -0.52 -1.55 46.35
C ARG A 129 -1.07 -0.34 47.11
N ALA A 130 -2.07 0.33 46.57
CA ALA A 130 -2.73 1.45 47.24
C ALA A 130 -3.46 0.98 48.52
N LEU A 131 -4.13 -0.17 48.49
CA LEU A 131 -4.85 -0.75 49.62
C LEU A 131 -3.90 -1.20 50.76
N TRP A 132 -2.74 -1.77 50.43
CA TRP A 132 -1.73 -2.16 51.42
C TRP A 132 -0.98 -0.96 52.01
N SER A 133 -0.76 0.10 51.22
CA SER A 133 -0.12 1.33 51.71
C SER A 133 -0.88 2.03 52.84
N ARG A 134 -2.21 1.83 52.91
CA ARG A 134 -3.07 2.29 54.01
C ARG A 134 -2.75 1.60 55.34
N PHE A 135 -2.26 0.36 55.30
CA PHE A 135 -1.93 -0.43 56.49
C PHE A 135 -0.45 -0.35 56.88
N GLY A 136 0.34 0.48 56.18
CA GLY A 136 1.75 0.75 56.53
C GLY A 136 2.73 -0.39 56.24
N LEU A 137 2.38 -1.31 55.32
CA LEU A 137 3.28 -2.34 54.78
C LEU A 137 3.56 -2.09 53.29
#